data_AF-A0A6A4H6R7-F1
#
_entry.id   AF-A0A6A4H6R7-F1
#
_cell.length_a   1.000
_cell.length_b   1.000
_cell.length_c   1.000
_cell.angle_alpha   90.00
_cell.angle_beta   90.00
_cell.angle_gamma   90.00
#
_symmetry.space_group_name_H-M   'P 1'
#
loop_
_entity.id
_entity.type
_entity.pdbx_description
1 polymer ?
#
loop_
_entity_poly.entity_id
_entity_poly.type
_entity_poly.pdbx_seq_one_letter_code
_entity_poly.pdbx_strand_id
1 'polypeptide(L)'
;MREGKWVVVLLDEINLASSETLECISSLLRSPTSSITLTEQGSLEPVPHHPNFRLFACMNPATDVGKKDLPPNIRSHFTEIDVPPPDADRETLLSIVEQYIGPSAVSDKAAIMNVAEFYLAVKDLAETHQIADGSNHHPRYSMRTLAHALTFASDIASVYGLRRALWEGSLMAFTMVLDAPSAQLVTALAQKHLLAGVKNVRSALAKEPTLSCAQEDSVKLGPFYLERGPLPPDSGDDYVLTPSVEGKLIDLARIILTRRFPVLIEGPTSSGKTSLVEYLARRTGHRFIRINNREHTDIQEYLGSYVPHPDTGKLVFTDGLLVRALRNGDWIVLDELNLAPTDFLEALNRLLDDNRELVIPETGEVIRPHPHFMLFATQNPPGLYAGRKVLSRAFRNRFLEVHFEDVPEAELETILCTRCAITPSHGKKVVAVFRELQRRRQSGRVFESKQGFATPRDLFRWAGRDALGYQELAENGYMLLAERARREIDKAVVKEVIESTMNVRIDEHALYDFESREADLAQFLGCRVPSDSSLIWTKAMRRLFVLLTR
;
A
#
# COMPACT_ATOMS: atom_id res chain seq x y z
N MET A 1 21.03 -29.87 16.04
CA MET A 1 21.35 -31.32 16.07
C MET A 1 22.69 -31.62 16.73
N ARG A 2 23.82 -30.98 16.36
CA ARG A 2 25.14 -31.29 16.96
C ARG A 2 25.38 -30.76 18.38
N GLU A 3 24.88 -29.57 18.74
CA GLU A 3 25.31 -28.87 19.97
C GLU A 3 24.58 -29.25 21.27
N GLY A 4 23.59 -30.15 21.26
CA GLY A 4 22.99 -30.69 22.49
C GLY A 4 22.32 -29.73 23.48
N LYS A 5 22.31 -28.42 23.21
CA LYS A 5 21.46 -27.43 23.89
C LYS A 5 20.00 -27.84 23.66
N TRP A 6 19.07 -27.35 24.50
CA TRP A 6 17.62 -27.45 24.26
C TRP A 6 17.28 -26.66 22.98
N VAL A 7 17.68 -27.17 21.83
CA VAL A 7 17.43 -26.57 20.53
C VAL A 7 16.05 -27.05 20.13
N VAL A 8 15.06 -26.33 20.65
CA VAL A 8 13.71 -26.31 20.10
C VAL A 8 13.84 -25.66 18.73
N VAL A 9 13.74 -26.44 17.67
CA VAL A 9 13.63 -25.88 16.31
C VAL A 9 12.16 -25.66 16.04
N LEU A 10 11.78 -24.41 15.82
CA LEU A 10 10.45 -24.03 15.38
C LEU A 10 10.46 -23.86 13.87
N LEU A 11 9.77 -24.74 13.15
CA LEU A 11 9.51 -24.59 11.72
C LEU A 11 8.20 -23.82 11.57
N ASP A 12 8.30 -22.54 11.22
CA ASP A 12 7.11 -21.74 10.90
C ASP A 12 6.69 -21.99 9.44
N GLU A 13 5.38 -21.93 9.19
CA GLU A 13 4.75 -22.15 7.88
C GLU A 13 5.27 -23.39 7.11
N ILE A 14 5.35 -24.56 7.80
CA ILE A 14 5.86 -25.82 7.21
C ILE A 14 5.12 -26.24 5.93
N ASN A 15 3.90 -25.75 5.73
CA ASN A 15 3.10 -26.01 4.54
C ASN A 15 3.50 -25.23 3.28
N LEU A 16 4.41 -24.26 3.40
CA LEU A 16 5.00 -23.56 2.26
C LEU A 16 6.30 -24.23 1.77
N ALA A 17 6.88 -25.14 2.56
CA ALA A 17 8.11 -25.82 2.21
C ALA A 17 7.96 -26.69 0.93
N SER A 18 9.06 -26.82 0.18
CA SER A 18 9.11 -27.70 -0.98
C SER A 18 9.00 -29.17 -0.56
N SER A 19 8.53 -30.03 -1.46
CA SER A 19 8.40 -31.48 -1.19
C SER A 19 9.76 -32.11 -0.83
N GLU A 20 10.84 -31.63 -1.43
CA GLU A 20 12.21 -32.12 -1.18
C GLU A 20 12.65 -31.81 0.26
N THR A 21 12.46 -30.57 0.72
CA THR A 21 12.77 -30.18 2.10
C THR A 21 11.92 -30.96 3.10
N LEU A 22 10.65 -31.17 2.79
CA LEU A 22 9.71 -31.95 3.60
C LEU A 22 10.12 -33.42 3.70
N GLU A 23 10.62 -34.04 2.62
CA GLU A 23 11.15 -35.40 2.63
C GLU A 23 12.44 -35.51 3.47
N CYS A 24 13.34 -34.52 3.38
CA CYS A 24 14.51 -34.45 4.24
C CYS A 24 14.11 -34.42 5.73
N ILE A 25 13.09 -33.62 6.08
CA ILE A 25 12.56 -33.56 7.45
C ILE A 25 11.88 -34.89 7.83
N SER A 26 11.18 -35.56 6.91
CA SER A 26 10.55 -36.86 7.18
C SER A 26 11.57 -37.90 7.63
N SER A 27 12.77 -37.91 7.04
CA SER A 27 13.85 -38.82 7.46
C SER A 27 14.24 -38.63 8.94
N LEU A 28 14.16 -37.39 9.43
CA LEU A 28 14.44 -37.03 10.80
C LEU A 28 13.35 -37.53 11.77
N LEU A 29 12.09 -37.49 11.35
CA LEU A 29 10.93 -37.76 12.19
C LEU A 29 10.65 -39.27 12.43
N ARG A 30 11.22 -40.16 11.61
CA ARG A 30 10.86 -41.60 11.59
C ARG A 30 11.36 -42.43 12.77
N SER A 31 12.50 -42.09 13.35
CA SER A 31 13.10 -42.87 14.43
C SER A 31 13.88 -41.95 15.36
N PRO A 32 13.91 -42.21 16.68
CA PRO A 32 14.83 -41.51 17.57
C PRO A 32 16.26 -41.64 17.05
N THR A 33 16.70 -42.77 16.48
CA THR A 33 18.06 -42.96 15.95
C THR A 33 18.31 -42.37 14.55
N SER A 34 17.40 -41.57 14.01
CA SER A 34 17.55 -40.99 12.68
C SER A 34 18.78 -40.09 12.60
N SER A 35 19.36 -40.03 11.41
CA SER A 35 20.47 -39.14 11.09
C SER A 35 20.19 -38.48 9.75
N ILE A 36 20.58 -37.22 9.62
CA ILE A 36 20.45 -36.47 8.38
C ILE A 36 21.80 -36.46 7.66
N THR A 37 21.78 -36.73 6.36
CA THR A 37 22.94 -36.61 5.49
C THR A 37 22.84 -35.29 4.73
N LEU A 38 23.87 -34.45 4.85
CA LEU A 38 23.93 -33.14 4.19
C LEU A 38 24.59 -33.28 2.82
N THR A 39 23.80 -33.65 1.82
CA THR A 39 24.29 -33.91 0.46
C THR A 39 24.81 -32.64 -0.24
N GLU A 40 24.25 -31.47 0.06
CA GLU A 40 24.63 -30.19 -0.58
C GLU A 40 26.00 -29.64 -0.13
N GLN A 41 26.46 -29.96 1.08
CA GLN A 41 27.79 -29.54 1.57
C GLN A 41 28.91 -30.51 1.18
N GLY A 42 28.61 -31.57 0.42
CA GLY A 42 29.59 -32.61 0.06
C GLY A 42 30.05 -33.47 1.24
N SER A 43 29.53 -33.25 2.45
CA SER A 43 29.80 -34.06 3.63
C SER A 43 28.82 -35.24 3.68
N LEU A 44 29.31 -36.44 3.37
CA LEU A 44 28.55 -37.70 3.50
C LEU A 44 28.39 -38.16 4.96
N GLU A 45 28.87 -37.40 5.94
CA GLU A 45 28.79 -37.77 7.34
C GLU A 45 27.35 -37.62 7.86
N PRO A 46 26.70 -38.73 8.27
CA PRO A 46 25.38 -38.66 8.88
C PRO A 46 25.49 -37.94 10.23
N VAL A 47 24.73 -36.87 10.41
CA VAL A 47 24.67 -36.15 11.69
C VAL A 47 23.68 -36.87 12.60
N PRO A 48 24.12 -37.47 13.72
CA PRO A 48 23.21 -38.15 14.63
C PRO A 48 22.31 -37.14 15.36
N HIS A 49 21.07 -37.54 15.62
CA HIS A 49 20.18 -36.81 16.51
C HIS A 49 20.79 -36.66 17.93
N HIS A 50 20.46 -35.56 18.60
CA HIS A 50 20.73 -35.42 20.03
C HIS A 50 19.49 -35.83 20.83
N PRO A 51 19.61 -36.54 21.96
CA PRO A 51 18.45 -37.03 22.73
C PRO A 51 17.51 -35.93 23.23
N ASN A 52 18.01 -34.70 23.44
CA ASN A 52 17.20 -33.54 23.85
C ASN A 52 16.64 -32.71 22.69
N PHE A 53 16.85 -33.13 21.45
CA PHE A 53 16.34 -32.41 20.28
C PHE A 53 14.82 -32.54 20.20
N ARG A 54 14.13 -31.40 20.06
CA ARG A 54 12.68 -31.37 19.82
C ARG A 54 12.39 -30.48 18.63
N LEU A 55 11.55 -30.98 17.72
CA LEU A 55 11.05 -30.25 16.58
C LEU A 55 9.62 -29.81 16.85
N PHE A 56 9.37 -28.51 16.76
CA PHE A 56 8.03 -27.94 16.75
C PHE A 56 7.79 -27.39 15.35
N ALA A 57 6.59 -27.60 14.81
CA ALA A 57 6.20 -27.05 13.53
C ALA A 57 4.87 -26.32 13.69
N CYS A 58 4.77 -25.14 13.10
CA CYS A 58 3.55 -24.37 13.00
C CYS A 58 3.04 -24.46 11.57
N MET A 59 1.75 -24.71 11.43
CA MET A 59 1.06 -24.65 10.14
C MET A 59 -0.18 -23.79 10.28
N ASN A 60 -0.39 -22.94 9.29
CA ASN A 60 -1.67 -22.26 9.12
C ASN A 60 -2.60 -23.18 8.30
N PRO A 61 -3.91 -23.22 8.57
CA PRO A 61 -4.84 -24.06 7.82
C PRO A 61 -4.79 -23.80 6.31
N ALA A 62 -5.02 -24.82 5.48
CA ALA A 62 -4.95 -24.74 4.01
C ALA A 62 -6.06 -23.87 3.35
N THR A 63 -6.84 -23.13 4.12
CA THR A 63 -7.88 -22.22 3.62
C THR A 63 -7.33 -20.88 3.12
N ASP A 64 -6.04 -20.62 3.32
CA ASP A 64 -5.35 -19.42 2.88
C ASP A 64 -4.61 -19.61 1.54
N VAL A 65 -4.59 -18.55 0.73
CA VAL A 65 -3.99 -18.54 -0.61
C VAL A 65 -2.51 -18.96 -0.54
N GLY A 66 -2.15 -19.97 -1.34
CA GLY A 66 -0.77 -20.47 -1.47
C GLY A 66 -0.37 -21.54 -0.46
N LYS A 67 -1.20 -21.83 0.56
CA LYS A 67 -0.92 -22.84 1.58
C LYS A 67 -1.46 -24.20 1.16
N LYS A 68 -0.57 -25.20 1.12
CA LYS A 68 -0.93 -26.60 0.80
C LYS A 68 -1.21 -27.37 2.08
N ASP A 69 -1.99 -28.44 1.99
CA ASP A 69 -2.03 -29.40 3.09
C ASP A 69 -0.70 -30.15 3.18
N LEU A 70 -0.30 -30.48 4.41
CA LEU A 70 0.87 -31.31 4.64
C LEU A 70 0.62 -32.71 4.03
N PRO A 71 1.61 -33.28 3.33
CA PRO A 71 1.58 -34.66 2.91
C PRO A 71 1.25 -35.61 4.09
N PRO A 72 0.35 -36.59 3.91
CA PRO A 72 -0.16 -37.42 5.02
C PRO A 72 0.93 -38.27 5.70
N ASN A 73 2.00 -38.58 4.98
CA ASN A 73 3.18 -39.26 5.48
C ASN A 73 3.97 -38.43 6.51
N ILE A 74 3.98 -37.10 6.40
CA ILE A 74 4.65 -36.22 7.35
C ILE A 74 3.69 -35.85 8.46
N ARG A 75 2.43 -35.57 8.07
CA ARG A 75 1.36 -35.21 8.99
C ARG A 75 1.18 -36.24 10.12
N SER A 76 1.22 -37.54 9.79
CA SER A 76 1.08 -38.62 10.77
C SER A 76 2.23 -38.75 11.77
N HIS A 77 3.40 -38.16 11.48
CA HIS A 77 4.54 -38.16 12.39
C HIS A 77 4.51 -37.01 13.40
N PHE A 78 3.63 -36.01 13.21
CA PHE A 78 3.43 -34.93 14.15
C PHE A 78 2.24 -35.22 15.07
N THR A 79 2.35 -34.79 16.33
CA THR A 79 1.17 -34.63 17.20
C THR A 79 0.59 -33.25 16.95
N GLU A 80 -0.57 -33.20 16.31
CA GLU A 80 -1.27 -31.94 16.03
C GLU A 80 -1.94 -31.41 17.28
N ILE A 81 -1.72 -30.12 17.57
CA ILE A 81 -2.39 -29.39 18.63
C ILE A 81 -3.04 -28.18 17.98
N ASP A 82 -4.37 -28.19 17.91
CA ASP A 82 -5.12 -27.02 17.46
C ASP A 82 -5.12 -25.96 18.55
N VAL A 83 -4.55 -24.79 18.22
CA VAL A 83 -4.50 -23.65 19.13
C VAL A 83 -5.71 -22.76 18.84
N PRO A 84 -6.73 -22.70 19.73
CA PRO A 84 -7.81 -21.74 19.57
C PRO A 84 -7.25 -20.32 19.67
N PRO A 85 -7.87 -19.33 19.00
CA PRO A 85 -7.40 -17.97 19.08
C PRO A 85 -7.55 -17.47 20.52
N PRO A 86 -6.59 -16.70 21.06
CA PRO A 86 -6.53 -16.37 22.49
C PRO A 86 -7.62 -15.37 22.91
N ASP A 87 -8.38 -14.84 21.96
CA ASP A 87 -9.57 -14.02 22.20
C ASP A 87 -10.87 -14.81 22.37
N ALA A 88 -10.83 -16.14 22.30
CA ALA A 88 -11.97 -16.99 22.61
C ALA A 88 -12.32 -16.94 24.11
N ASP A 89 -11.32 -16.73 24.97
CA ASP A 89 -11.50 -16.59 26.41
C ASP A 89 -11.35 -15.13 26.85
N ARG A 90 -12.34 -14.65 27.61
CA ARG A 90 -12.38 -13.26 28.09
C ARG A 90 -11.29 -12.98 29.12
N GLU A 91 -10.97 -13.95 29.99
CA GLU A 91 -9.95 -13.75 31.02
C GLU A 91 -8.56 -13.66 30.40
N THR A 92 -8.26 -14.55 29.43
CA THR A 92 -7.04 -14.49 28.63
C THR A 92 -6.92 -13.17 27.87
N LEU A 93 -7.99 -12.70 27.22
CA LEU A 93 -8.00 -11.41 26.54
C LEU A 93 -7.67 -10.24 27.49
N LEU A 94 -8.27 -10.22 28.69
CA LEU A 94 -8.01 -9.19 29.69
C LEU A 94 -6.56 -9.20 30.17
N SER A 95 -6.00 -10.38 30.41
CA SER A 95 -4.60 -10.55 30.78
C SER A 95 -3.65 -10.01 29.71
N ILE A 96 -3.95 -10.29 28.43
CA ILE A 96 -3.19 -9.75 27.30
C ILE A 96 -3.28 -8.22 27.28
N VAL A 97 -4.48 -7.64 27.38
CA VAL A 97 -4.64 -6.18 27.38
C VAL A 97 -3.88 -5.55 28.56
N GLU A 98 -3.97 -6.14 29.76
CA GLU A 98 -3.23 -5.69 30.94
C GLU A 98 -1.72 -5.74 30.72
N GLN A 99 -1.19 -6.73 30.03
CA GLN A 99 0.24 -6.81 29.73
C GLN A 99 0.73 -5.64 28.86
N TYR A 100 -0.08 -5.16 27.91
CA TYR A 100 0.31 -4.05 27.03
C TYR A 100 0.13 -2.67 27.67
N ILE A 101 -1.02 -2.42 28.31
CA ILE A 101 -1.38 -1.08 28.79
C ILE A 101 -1.35 -0.94 30.32
N GLY A 102 -1.17 -2.02 31.07
CA GLY A 102 -1.12 -2.03 32.54
C GLY A 102 -0.19 -0.97 33.15
N PRO A 103 1.04 -0.77 32.64
CA PRO A 103 1.94 0.28 33.12
C PRO A 103 1.36 1.70 32.98
N SER A 104 0.60 1.94 31.91
CA SER A 104 -0.03 3.23 31.62
C SER A 104 -1.42 3.37 32.25
N ALA A 105 -2.06 2.25 32.62
CA ALA A 105 -3.42 2.16 33.14
C ALA A 105 -3.52 2.12 34.68
N VAL A 106 -2.42 2.40 35.40
CA VAL A 106 -2.39 2.37 36.88
C VAL A 106 -3.50 3.23 37.50
N SER A 107 -3.76 4.41 36.94
CA SER A 107 -4.81 5.32 37.42
C SER A 107 -6.21 4.98 36.91
N ASP A 108 -6.34 4.15 35.87
CA ASP A 108 -7.58 3.90 35.16
C ASP A 108 -7.70 2.44 34.72
N LYS A 109 -7.85 1.55 35.70
CA LYS A 109 -8.00 0.11 35.47
C LYS A 109 -9.26 -0.25 34.66
N ALA A 110 -10.27 0.61 34.67
CA ALA A 110 -11.47 0.43 33.86
C ALA A 110 -11.15 0.48 32.35
N ALA A 111 -10.06 1.12 31.93
CA ALA A 111 -9.63 1.14 30.54
C ALA A 111 -9.38 -0.26 29.97
N ILE A 112 -8.84 -1.19 30.78
CA ILE A 112 -8.55 -2.57 30.37
C ILE A 112 -9.86 -3.28 29.98
N MET A 113 -10.87 -3.20 30.85
CA MET A 113 -12.19 -3.79 30.60
C MET A 113 -12.85 -3.18 29.36
N ASN A 114 -12.79 -1.85 29.24
CA ASN A 114 -13.40 -1.12 28.13
C ASN A 114 -12.79 -1.49 26.78
N VAL A 115 -11.47 -1.71 26.72
CA VAL A 115 -10.78 -2.10 25.49
C VAL A 115 -11.17 -3.53 25.09
N ALA A 116 -11.25 -4.46 26.06
CA ALA A 116 -11.70 -5.82 25.77
C ALA A 116 -13.16 -5.84 25.27
N GLU A 117 -14.06 -5.06 25.88
CA GLU A 117 -15.44 -4.94 25.41
C GLU A 117 -15.55 -4.29 24.03
N PHE A 118 -14.75 -3.26 23.76
CA PHE A 118 -14.67 -2.66 22.43
C PHE A 118 -14.23 -3.67 21.37
N TYR A 119 -13.16 -4.42 21.64
CA TYR A 119 -12.63 -5.42 20.70
C TYR A 119 -13.67 -6.51 20.40
N LEU A 120 -14.32 -7.06 21.43
CA LEU A 120 -15.37 -8.07 21.25
C LEU A 120 -16.57 -7.52 20.47
N ALA A 121 -16.99 -6.28 20.73
CA ALA A 121 -18.09 -5.65 20.00
C ALA A 121 -17.76 -5.42 18.51
N VAL A 122 -16.53 -4.99 18.20
CA VAL A 122 -16.09 -4.80 16.81
C VAL A 122 -15.93 -6.14 16.08
N LYS A 123 -15.46 -7.18 16.78
CA LYS A 123 -15.38 -8.54 16.23
C LYS A 123 -16.77 -9.10 15.91
N ASP A 124 -17.75 -8.91 16.81
CA ASP A 124 -19.14 -9.31 16.57
C ASP A 124 -19.75 -8.59 15.35
N LEU A 125 -19.48 -7.29 15.16
CA LEU A 125 -19.91 -6.59 13.95
C LEU A 125 -19.29 -7.16 12.67
N ALA A 126 -18.01 -7.55 12.73
CA ALA A 126 -17.30 -8.15 11.61
C ALA A 126 -17.86 -9.54 11.26
N GLU A 127 -18.12 -10.37 12.27
CA GLU A 127 -18.65 -11.73 12.13
C GLU A 127 -20.13 -11.76 11.70
N THR A 128 -20.92 -10.78 12.16
CA THR A 128 -22.31 -10.60 11.73
C THR A 128 -22.46 -9.87 10.39
N HIS A 129 -21.34 -9.58 9.71
CA HIS A 129 -21.31 -8.96 8.38
C HIS A 129 -21.97 -7.56 8.31
N GLN A 130 -21.97 -6.82 9.42
CA GLN A 130 -22.54 -5.46 9.48
C GLN A 130 -21.59 -4.37 8.99
N ILE A 131 -20.31 -4.70 8.84
CA ILE A 131 -19.25 -3.79 8.38
C ILE A 131 -18.54 -4.37 7.15
N ALA A 132 -18.04 -3.46 6.31
CA ALA A 132 -17.31 -3.78 5.09
C ALA A 132 -16.03 -2.93 4.97
N ASP A 133 -15.02 -3.51 4.32
CA ASP A 133 -13.86 -2.76 3.84
C ASP A 133 -14.20 -1.94 2.59
N GLY A 134 -13.30 -1.04 2.17
CA GLY A 134 -13.54 -0.22 0.98
C GLY A 134 -13.57 -0.99 -0.36
N SER A 135 -13.30 -2.30 -0.35
CA SER A 135 -13.50 -3.20 -1.50
C SER A 135 -14.76 -4.07 -1.34
N ASN A 136 -15.62 -3.76 -0.37
CA ASN A 136 -16.84 -4.49 -0.02
C ASN A 136 -16.61 -5.95 0.41
N HIS A 137 -15.44 -6.26 0.98
CA HIS A 137 -15.19 -7.51 1.68
C HIS A 137 -15.37 -7.33 3.19
N HIS A 138 -15.59 -8.44 3.88
CA HIS A 138 -15.72 -8.42 5.34
C HIS A 138 -14.35 -8.29 5.99
N PRO A 139 -14.13 -7.26 6.81
CA PRO A 139 -12.88 -7.09 7.53
C PRO A 139 -12.72 -8.25 8.52
N ARG A 140 -11.50 -8.75 8.69
CA ARG A 140 -11.17 -9.73 9.72
C ARG A 140 -10.16 -9.14 10.68
N TYR A 141 -10.56 -8.98 11.93
CA TYR A 141 -9.68 -8.50 12.97
C TYR A 141 -9.03 -9.67 13.68
N SER A 142 -7.70 -9.59 13.80
CA SER A 142 -6.90 -10.57 14.51
C SER A 142 -6.36 -9.98 15.80
N MET A 143 -5.81 -10.83 16.65
CA MET A 143 -5.09 -10.37 17.84
C MET A 143 -3.89 -9.48 17.52
N ARG A 144 -3.31 -9.60 16.33
CA ARG A 144 -2.27 -8.68 15.86
C ARG A 144 -2.82 -7.28 15.65
N THR A 145 -4.04 -7.14 15.13
CA THR A 145 -4.72 -5.85 14.98
C THR A 145 -4.88 -5.16 16.35
N LEU A 146 -5.33 -5.91 17.36
CA LEU A 146 -5.43 -5.41 18.72
C LEU A 146 -4.06 -5.05 19.31
N ALA A 147 -3.05 -5.92 19.13
CA ALA A 147 -1.69 -5.67 19.60
C ALA A 147 -1.08 -4.41 18.99
N HIS A 148 -1.32 -4.13 17.71
CA HIS A 148 -0.88 -2.88 17.06
C HIS A 148 -1.55 -1.66 17.71
N ALA A 149 -2.86 -1.70 17.96
CA ALA A 149 -3.59 -0.62 18.62
C ALA A 149 -3.08 -0.35 20.05
N LEU A 150 -2.85 -1.42 20.83
CA LEU A 150 -2.37 -1.34 22.21
C LEU A 150 -0.91 -0.88 22.29
N THR A 151 -0.05 -1.40 21.41
CA THR A 151 1.36 -0.98 21.32
C THR A 151 1.45 0.50 20.97
N PHE A 152 0.69 0.93 19.96
CA PHE A 152 0.57 2.34 19.62
C PHE A 152 0.12 3.16 20.82
N ALA A 153 -0.98 2.76 21.48
CA ALA A 153 -1.51 3.48 22.63
C ALA A 153 -0.50 3.59 23.77
N SER A 154 0.29 2.55 24.03
CA SER A 154 1.33 2.54 25.07
C SER A 154 2.44 3.56 24.77
N ASP A 155 2.90 3.62 23.52
CA ASP A 155 3.98 4.52 23.09
C ASP A 155 3.57 6.00 23.21
N ILE A 156 2.32 6.35 22.88
CA ILE A 156 1.82 7.74 22.90
C ILE A 156 1.07 8.13 24.19
N ALA A 157 0.79 7.19 25.10
CA ALA A 157 0.06 7.47 26.34
C ALA A 157 0.74 8.54 27.21
N SER A 158 2.07 8.60 27.20
CA SER A 158 2.85 9.60 27.96
C SER A 158 2.63 11.04 27.47
N VAL A 159 2.39 11.22 26.17
CA VAL A 159 2.25 12.54 25.53
C VAL A 159 0.79 12.99 25.45
N TYR A 160 -0.12 12.09 25.07
CA TYR A 160 -1.52 12.40 24.78
C TYR A 160 -2.51 11.96 25.87
N GLY A 161 -2.04 11.17 26.85
CA GLY A 161 -2.87 10.53 27.87
C GLY A 161 -3.49 9.22 27.37
N LEU A 162 -3.68 8.26 28.29
CA LEU A 162 -4.11 6.89 27.97
C LEU A 162 -5.40 6.81 27.15
N ARG A 163 -6.47 7.49 27.59
CA ARG A 163 -7.79 7.41 26.94
C ARG A 163 -7.78 7.92 25.50
N ARG A 164 -7.04 8.99 25.23
CA ARG A 164 -6.85 9.50 23.87
C ARG A 164 -5.94 8.60 23.06
N ALA A 165 -4.88 8.08 23.67
CA ALA A 165 -3.96 7.17 22.99
C ALA A 165 -4.66 5.87 22.55
N LEU A 166 -5.52 5.31 23.39
CA LEU A 166 -6.38 4.18 23.07
C LEU A 166 -7.35 4.51 21.93
N TRP A 167 -8.00 5.68 21.99
CA TRP A 167 -8.87 6.14 20.91
C TRP A 167 -8.15 6.22 19.56
N GLU A 168 -7.01 6.91 19.50
CA GLU A 168 -6.24 7.04 18.26
C GLU A 168 -5.72 5.67 17.79
N GLY A 169 -5.19 4.84 18.69
CA GLY A 169 -4.72 3.49 18.33
C GLY A 169 -5.83 2.59 17.79
N SER A 170 -7.03 2.70 18.34
CA SER A 170 -8.19 1.95 17.82
C SER A 170 -8.67 2.46 16.47
N LEU A 171 -8.70 3.78 16.24
CA LEU A 171 -8.99 4.32 14.90
C LEU A 171 -7.93 3.85 13.88
N MET A 172 -6.65 3.89 14.28
CA MET A 172 -5.55 3.42 13.45
C MET A 172 -5.72 1.97 12.99
N ALA A 173 -6.03 1.06 13.90
CA ALA A 173 -6.05 -0.36 13.59
C ALA A 173 -7.38 -0.86 13.02
N PHE A 174 -8.52 -0.26 13.41
CA PHE A 174 -9.85 -0.80 13.10
C PHE A 174 -10.65 0.02 12.08
N THR A 175 -10.38 1.32 11.88
CA THR A 175 -11.21 2.14 10.97
C THR A 175 -10.58 2.43 9.62
N MET A 176 -9.24 2.40 9.51
CA MET A 176 -8.53 2.80 8.28
C MET A 176 -8.75 1.88 7.07
N VAL A 177 -9.17 0.64 7.31
CA VAL A 177 -9.50 -0.37 6.28
C VAL A 177 -10.95 -0.25 5.80
N LEU A 178 -11.82 0.31 6.64
CA LEU A 178 -13.27 0.32 6.46
C LEU A 178 -13.72 1.37 5.44
N ASP A 179 -14.89 1.13 4.86
CA ASP A 179 -15.62 2.16 4.14
C ASP A 179 -16.16 3.25 5.09
N ALA A 180 -16.50 4.42 4.54
CA ALA A 180 -16.99 5.55 5.33
C ALA A 180 -18.16 5.22 6.31
N PRO A 181 -19.23 4.50 5.92
CA PRO A 181 -20.32 4.18 6.85
C PRO A 181 -19.90 3.18 7.93
N SER A 182 -19.14 2.13 7.60
CA SER A 182 -18.69 1.15 8.60
C SER A 182 -17.69 1.79 9.57
N ALA A 183 -16.82 2.68 9.07
CA ALA A 183 -15.90 3.44 9.90
C ALA A 183 -16.64 4.29 10.94
N GLN A 184 -17.78 4.90 10.59
CA GLN A 184 -18.62 5.66 11.53
C GLN A 184 -19.22 4.77 12.63
N LEU A 185 -19.67 3.56 12.29
CA LEU A 185 -20.20 2.60 13.26
C LEU A 185 -19.13 2.18 14.28
N VAL A 186 -17.94 1.81 13.80
CA VAL A 186 -16.82 1.42 14.67
C VAL A 186 -16.32 2.60 15.51
N THR A 187 -16.30 3.81 14.93
CA THR A 187 -15.96 5.06 15.66
C THR A 187 -16.96 5.33 16.79
N ALA A 188 -18.25 5.09 16.56
CA ALA A 188 -19.28 5.23 17.59
C ALA A 188 -19.10 4.21 18.74
N LEU A 189 -18.73 2.96 18.42
CA LEU A 189 -18.37 1.96 19.44
C LEU A 189 -17.12 2.35 20.22
N ALA A 190 -16.08 2.83 19.53
CA ALA A 190 -14.87 3.34 20.17
C ALA A 190 -15.22 4.47 21.15
N GLN A 191 -16.16 5.35 20.79
CA GLN A 191 -16.54 6.47 21.62
C GLN A 191 -17.31 6.00 22.86
N LYS A 192 -18.21 5.03 22.67
CA LYS A 192 -19.00 4.43 23.74
C LYS A 192 -18.14 3.72 24.78
N HIS A 193 -17.19 2.89 24.35
CA HIS A 193 -16.40 2.04 25.25
C HIS A 193 -15.10 2.71 25.70
N LEU A 194 -14.27 3.20 24.77
CA LEU A 194 -12.92 3.68 25.09
C LEU A 194 -12.92 5.03 25.81
N LEU A 195 -13.87 5.91 25.48
CA LEU A 195 -14.02 7.23 26.10
C LEU A 195 -15.10 7.26 27.20
N ALA A 196 -15.52 6.09 27.69
CA ALA A 196 -16.46 6.01 28.81
C ALA A 196 -15.88 6.75 30.04
N GLY A 197 -16.68 7.66 30.61
CA GLY A 197 -16.28 8.48 31.76
C GLY A 197 -15.62 9.83 31.40
N VAL A 198 -15.33 10.11 30.13
CA VAL A 198 -14.81 11.42 29.70
C VAL A 198 -15.98 12.41 29.53
N LYS A 199 -16.08 13.39 30.45
CA LYS A 199 -17.19 14.37 30.46
C LYS A 199 -17.31 15.18 29.15
N ASN A 200 -16.18 15.65 28.61
CA ASN A 200 -16.13 16.47 27.39
C ASN A 200 -15.20 15.85 26.35
N VAL A 201 -15.72 14.89 25.58
CA VAL A 201 -14.99 14.16 24.52
C VAL A 201 -14.29 15.11 23.54
N ARG A 202 -15.00 16.11 23.01
CA ARG A 202 -14.43 17.06 22.04
C ARG A 202 -13.21 17.81 22.59
N SER A 203 -13.28 18.26 23.85
CA SER A 203 -12.16 18.97 24.48
C SER A 203 -10.97 18.06 24.76
N ALA A 204 -11.20 16.79 25.11
CA ALA A 204 -10.15 15.82 25.38
C ALA A 204 -9.38 15.44 24.09
N LEU A 205 -10.10 15.31 22.98
CA LEU A 205 -9.51 15.02 21.66
C LEU A 205 -8.82 16.26 21.05
N ALA A 206 -9.36 17.45 21.27
CA ALA A 206 -8.77 18.70 20.78
C ALA A 206 -7.60 19.23 21.63
N LYS A 207 -7.37 18.67 22.83
CA LYS A 207 -6.33 19.15 23.73
C LYS A 207 -4.95 18.92 23.11
N GLU A 208 -4.24 19.97 22.72
CA GLU A 208 -2.90 19.78 22.18
C GLU A 208 -1.94 19.25 23.25
N PRO A 209 -1.03 18.33 22.89
CA PRO A 209 -0.03 17.82 23.83
C PRO A 209 0.90 18.95 24.28
N THR A 210 1.27 18.93 25.56
CA THR A 210 2.28 19.85 26.10
C THR A 210 3.66 19.32 25.68
N LEU A 211 4.16 19.73 24.51
CA LEU A 211 5.48 19.35 24.05
C LEU A 211 6.54 20.03 24.93
N SER A 212 7.30 19.25 25.70
CA SER A 212 8.37 19.74 26.57
C SER A 212 9.70 19.97 25.83
N CYS A 213 9.82 19.50 24.58
CA CYS A 213 11.04 19.56 23.78
C CYS A 213 10.76 20.18 22.40
N ALA A 214 11.49 21.25 22.09
CA ALA A 214 11.64 21.95 20.80
C ALA A 214 10.47 21.85 19.80
N GLN A 215 9.57 22.85 19.81
CA GLN A 215 8.64 23.11 18.70
C GLN A 215 9.37 23.30 17.34
N GLU A 216 10.69 23.56 17.38
CA GLU A 216 11.53 23.75 16.19
C GLU A 216 11.84 22.45 15.44
N ASP A 217 11.82 21.29 16.09
CA ASP A 217 12.19 19.99 15.48
C ASP A 217 10.98 19.12 15.09
N SER A 218 9.77 19.66 15.18
CA SER A 218 8.55 18.95 14.79
C SER A 218 7.76 19.68 13.70
N VAL A 219 7.00 18.91 12.93
CA VAL A 219 6.06 19.39 11.93
C VAL A 219 4.65 19.04 12.37
N LYS A 220 3.79 20.05 12.50
CA LYS A 220 2.39 19.86 12.86
C LYS A 220 1.57 19.43 11.63
N LEU A 221 0.85 18.33 11.78
CA LEU A 221 -0.07 17.77 10.80
C LEU A 221 -1.37 17.39 11.50
N GLY A 222 -2.41 18.21 11.30
CA GLY A 222 -3.66 18.09 12.04
C GLY A 222 -3.42 18.13 13.57
N PRO A 223 -3.92 17.13 14.33
CA PRO A 223 -3.72 17.06 15.77
C PRO A 223 -2.38 16.43 16.19
N PHE A 224 -1.54 16.00 15.25
CA PHE A 224 -0.30 15.28 15.51
C PHE A 224 0.94 16.13 15.22
N TYR A 225 2.00 15.85 15.97
CA TYR A 225 3.32 16.44 15.80
C TYR A 225 4.28 15.34 15.36
N LEU A 226 4.77 15.44 14.12
CA LEU A 226 5.73 14.49 13.57
C LEU A 226 7.15 15.05 13.72
N GLU A 227 8.12 14.17 13.89
CA GLU A 227 9.53 14.54 13.91
C GLU A 227 10.00 15.03 12.54
N ARG A 228 10.90 16.02 12.52
CA ARG A 228 11.57 16.47 11.30
C ARG A 228 12.65 15.48 10.88
N GLY A 229 12.70 15.19 9.59
CA GLY A 229 13.77 14.45 8.98
C GLY A 229 15.01 15.32 8.70
N PRO A 230 16.07 14.70 8.16
CA PRO A 230 17.37 15.35 7.97
C PRO A 230 17.40 16.38 6.82
N LEU A 231 16.40 16.38 5.93
CA LEU A 231 16.30 17.30 4.81
C LEU A 231 15.48 18.55 5.19
N PRO A 232 15.74 19.71 4.57
CA PRO A 232 14.91 20.89 4.80
C PRO A 232 13.46 20.58 4.40
N PRO A 233 12.46 20.90 5.25
CA PRO A 233 11.07 20.65 4.94
C PRO A 233 10.61 21.56 3.79
N ASP A 234 9.87 20.97 2.87
CA ASP A 234 9.23 21.66 1.75
C ASP A 234 7.78 22.03 2.12
N SER A 235 7.31 23.24 1.79
CA SER A 235 5.90 23.61 1.98
C SER A 235 4.97 22.77 1.11
N GLY A 236 5.47 22.30 -0.04
CA GLY A 236 4.71 21.47 -0.97
C GLY A 236 3.50 22.21 -1.53
N ASP A 237 3.67 23.50 -1.85
CA ASP A 237 2.60 24.38 -2.35
C ASP A 237 2.02 23.93 -3.71
N ASP A 238 2.70 22.99 -4.38
CA ASP A 238 2.25 22.34 -5.62
C ASP A 238 1.16 21.27 -5.39
N TYR A 239 1.02 20.78 -4.16
CA TYR A 239 0.08 19.72 -3.82
C TYR A 239 -1.26 20.28 -3.31
N VAL A 240 -2.34 19.99 -4.03
CA VAL A 240 -3.69 20.49 -3.69
C VAL A 240 -4.29 19.67 -2.56
N LEU A 241 -4.45 20.30 -1.40
CA LEU A 241 -5.11 19.70 -0.23
C LEU A 241 -6.63 19.87 -0.32
N THR A 242 -7.33 18.77 -0.60
CA THR A 242 -8.79 18.70 -0.53
C THR A 242 -9.24 18.10 0.81
N PRO A 243 -10.51 18.25 1.22
CA PRO A 243 -10.99 17.74 2.51
C PRO A 243 -10.78 16.22 2.68
N SER A 244 -11.04 15.42 1.65
CA SER A 244 -10.81 13.96 1.71
C SER A 244 -9.33 13.62 1.83
N VAL A 245 -8.47 14.34 1.10
CA VAL A 245 -7.01 14.17 1.15
C VAL A 245 -6.45 14.58 2.51
N GLU A 246 -6.96 15.66 3.11
CA GLU A 246 -6.57 16.10 4.45
C GLU A 246 -6.95 15.07 5.52
N GLY A 247 -8.13 14.45 5.42
CA GLY A 247 -8.52 13.34 6.29
C GLY A 247 -7.53 12.16 6.21
N LYS A 248 -7.17 11.75 4.98
CA LYS A 248 -6.19 10.67 4.78
C LYS A 248 -4.77 11.05 5.20
N LEU A 249 -4.40 12.33 5.07
CA LEU A 249 -3.13 12.86 5.56
C LEU A 249 -3.04 12.74 7.09
N ILE A 250 -4.12 13.06 7.81
CA ILE A 250 -4.21 12.92 9.26
C ILE A 250 -4.13 11.44 9.66
N ASP A 251 -4.79 10.55 8.91
CA ASP A 251 -4.72 9.11 9.13
C ASP A 251 -3.29 8.56 8.96
N LEU A 252 -2.57 8.97 7.91
CA LEU A 252 -1.16 8.60 7.73
C LEU A 252 -0.27 9.20 8.82
N ALA A 253 -0.48 10.47 9.19
CA ALA A 253 0.26 11.12 10.27
C ALA A 253 0.06 10.38 11.60
N ARG A 254 -1.15 9.87 11.87
CA ARG A 254 -1.43 9.02 13.04
C ARG A 254 -0.51 7.80 13.06
N ILE A 255 -0.38 7.08 11.95
CA ILE A 255 0.46 5.87 11.88
C ILE A 255 1.95 6.20 12.01
N ILE A 256 2.40 7.24 11.31
CA ILE A 256 3.82 7.61 11.23
C ILE A 256 4.35 8.08 12.59
N LEU A 257 3.49 8.56 13.48
CA LEU A 257 3.86 9.06 14.80
C LEU A 257 4.77 8.10 15.60
N THR A 258 4.52 6.79 15.55
CA THR A 258 5.36 5.80 16.28
C THR A 258 6.50 5.23 15.44
N ARG A 259 6.54 5.51 14.13
CA ARG A 259 7.51 4.97 13.15
C ARG A 259 7.70 3.45 13.22
N ARG A 260 6.70 2.75 13.77
CA ARG A 260 6.82 1.34 14.12
C ARG A 260 6.26 0.49 12.99
N PHE A 261 5.07 0.81 12.51
CA PHE A 261 4.31 -0.10 11.69
C PHE A 261 4.53 0.14 10.19
N PRO A 262 4.78 -0.92 9.40
CA PRO A 262 4.77 -0.81 7.95
C PRO A 262 3.34 -0.56 7.47
N VAL A 263 3.18 0.26 6.43
CA VAL A 263 1.86 0.72 5.95
C VAL A 263 1.57 0.15 4.57
N LEU A 264 0.40 -0.46 4.40
CA LEU A 264 -0.10 -0.94 3.12
C LEU A 264 -1.29 -0.09 2.66
N ILE A 265 -1.10 0.65 1.57
CA ILE A 265 -2.11 1.53 1.01
C ILE A 265 -2.78 0.84 -0.17
N GLU A 266 -4.06 0.54 -0.04
CA GLU A 266 -4.88 -0.08 -1.09
C GLU A 266 -5.89 0.91 -1.65
N GLY A 267 -6.06 0.95 -2.97
CA GLY A 267 -7.07 1.81 -3.60
C GLY A 267 -6.96 1.80 -5.12
N PRO A 268 -7.85 2.49 -5.85
CA PRO A 268 -7.89 2.46 -7.30
C PRO A 268 -6.67 3.17 -7.93
N THR A 269 -6.44 2.92 -9.22
CA THR A 269 -5.32 3.56 -9.92
C THR A 269 -5.53 5.07 -9.99
N SER A 270 -4.46 5.82 -9.77
CA SER A 270 -4.46 7.30 -9.80
C SER A 270 -5.25 8.01 -8.69
N SER A 271 -5.59 7.33 -7.60
CA SER A 271 -6.19 7.97 -6.39
C SER A 271 -5.19 8.76 -5.54
N GLY A 272 -3.96 8.97 -6.01
CA GLY A 272 -2.95 9.77 -5.30
C GLY A 272 -2.17 9.06 -4.19
N LYS A 273 -2.31 7.74 -4.02
CA LYS A 273 -1.62 6.95 -2.97
C LYS A 273 -0.13 7.30 -2.79
N THR A 274 0.66 7.09 -3.84
CA THR A 274 2.11 7.36 -3.83
C THR A 274 2.42 8.84 -3.67
N SER A 275 1.62 9.71 -4.31
CA SER A 275 1.81 11.17 -4.26
C SER A 275 1.56 11.74 -2.86
N LEU A 276 0.63 11.18 -2.09
CA LEU A 276 0.38 11.62 -0.73
C LEU A 276 1.53 11.26 0.21
N VAL A 277 2.10 10.05 0.09
CA VAL A 277 3.27 9.65 0.88
C VAL A 277 4.49 10.50 0.51
N GLU A 278 4.68 10.77 -0.78
CA GLU A 278 5.74 11.66 -1.27
C GLU A 278 5.59 13.08 -0.73
N TYR A 279 4.38 13.65 -0.79
CA TYR A 279 4.07 14.96 -0.21
C TYR A 279 4.40 15.00 1.29
N LEU A 280 4.00 13.96 2.03
CA LEU A 280 4.24 13.87 3.47
C LEU A 280 5.73 13.73 3.81
N ALA A 281 6.50 12.95 3.04
CA ALA A 281 7.94 12.82 3.21
C ALA A 281 8.65 14.16 2.98
N ARG A 282 8.31 14.87 1.90
CA ARG A 282 8.88 16.21 1.60
C ARG A 282 8.54 17.23 2.69
N ARG A 283 7.28 17.25 3.12
CA ARG A 283 6.79 18.16 4.17
C ARG A 283 7.43 17.92 5.53
N THR A 284 7.80 16.67 5.82
CA THR A 284 8.48 16.30 7.07
C THR A 284 10.00 16.32 6.95
N GLY A 285 10.58 16.56 5.77
CA GLY A 285 12.04 16.57 5.58
C GLY A 285 12.68 15.18 5.53
N HIS A 286 11.92 14.14 5.17
CA HIS A 286 12.44 12.78 4.99
C HIS A 286 12.78 12.49 3.54
N ARG A 287 13.88 11.77 3.32
CA ARG A 287 14.23 11.30 1.98
C ARG A 287 13.23 10.25 1.52
N PHE A 288 12.68 10.46 0.33
CA PHE A 288 11.71 9.58 -0.29
C PHE A 288 12.34 8.73 -1.38
N ILE A 289 12.19 7.42 -1.29
CA ILE A 289 12.65 6.44 -2.29
C ILE A 289 11.43 5.67 -2.80
N ARG A 290 11.25 5.65 -4.12
CA ARG A 290 10.16 4.94 -4.78
C ARG A 290 10.71 3.79 -5.60
N ILE A 291 10.23 2.58 -5.32
CA ILE A 291 10.46 1.39 -6.14
C ILE A 291 9.13 1.00 -6.78
N ASN A 292 9.11 0.87 -8.11
CA ASN A 292 7.92 0.48 -8.84
C ASN A 292 8.05 -0.96 -9.34
N ASN A 293 7.29 -1.86 -8.73
CA ASN A 293 7.38 -3.28 -9.03
C ASN A 293 6.71 -3.59 -10.37
N ARG A 294 7.38 -4.44 -11.14
CA ARG A 294 6.88 -5.02 -12.38
C ARG A 294 7.02 -6.54 -12.27
N GLU A 295 6.33 -7.26 -13.15
CA GLU A 295 6.36 -8.73 -13.18
C GLU A 295 7.77 -9.33 -13.34
N HIS A 296 8.72 -8.55 -13.88
CA HIS A 296 10.10 -8.94 -14.09
C HIS A 296 11.09 -8.13 -13.23
N THR A 297 10.65 -7.53 -12.12
CA THR A 297 11.58 -6.90 -11.17
C THR A 297 12.40 -7.98 -10.46
N ASP A 298 13.71 -7.82 -10.43
CA ASP A 298 14.66 -8.77 -9.82
C ASP A 298 14.89 -8.44 -8.34
N ILE A 299 15.10 -9.46 -7.51
CA ILE A 299 15.43 -9.31 -6.08
C ILE A 299 16.70 -8.48 -5.87
N GLN A 300 17.64 -8.53 -6.82
CA GLN A 300 18.90 -7.78 -6.79
C GLN A 300 18.69 -6.26 -6.78
N GLU A 301 17.59 -5.73 -7.32
CA GLU A 301 17.28 -4.30 -7.27
C GLU A 301 17.01 -3.82 -5.83
N TYR A 302 16.47 -4.70 -4.99
CA TYR A 302 16.16 -4.40 -3.58
C TYR A 302 17.37 -4.65 -2.67
N LEU A 303 17.96 -5.86 -2.76
CA LEU A 303 18.99 -6.31 -1.83
C LEU A 303 20.39 -5.87 -2.25
N GLY A 304 20.66 -5.86 -3.55
CA GLY A 304 21.97 -5.55 -4.12
C GLY A 304 22.54 -6.71 -4.92
N SER A 305 23.69 -6.47 -5.53
CA SER A 305 24.42 -7.47 -6.29
C SER A 305 25.92 -7.20 -6.29
N TYR A 306 26.71 -8.19 -6.68
CA TYR A 306 28.14 -8.02 -6.89
C TYR A 306 28.39 -7.32 -8.22
N VAL A 307 28.94 -6.11 -8.15
CA VAL A 307 29.29 -5.30 -9.33
C VAL A 307 30.81 -5.18 -9.38
N PRO A 308 31.45 -5.27 -10.57
CA PRO A 308 32.89 -5.04 -10.69
C PRO A 308 33.22 -3.58 -10.35
N HIS A 309 34.19 -3.39 -9.46
CA HIS A 309 34.67 -2.07 -9.09
C HIS A 309 35.31 -1.38 -10.31
N PRO A 310 34.96 -0.13 -10.63
CA PRO A 310 35.39 0.56 -11.86
C PRO A 310 36.91 0.55 -12.06
N ASP A 311 37.68 0.78 -10.99
CA ASP A 311 39.13 0.91 -11.09
C ASP A 311 39.91 -0.41 -10.93
N THR A 312 39.37 -1.39 -10.19
CA THR A 312 40.13 -2.59 -9.80
C THR A 312 39.63 -3.88 -10.46
N GLY A 313 38.45 -3.86 -11.09
CA GLY A 313 37.81 -5.03 -11.67
C GLY A 313 37.38 -6.09 -10.64
N LYS A 314 37.63 -5.89 -9.34
CA LYS A 314 37.20 -6.80 -8.28
C LYS A 314 35.71 -6.69 -8.07
N LEU A 315 35.04 -7.82 -7.88
CA LEU A 315 33.62 -7.85 -7.54
C LEU A 315 33.43 -7.33 -6.11
N VAL A 316 32.65 -6.27 -5.97
CA VAL A 316 32.27 -5.67 -4.69
C VAL A 316 30.75 -5.72 -4.58
N PHE A 317 30.25 -6.18 -3.43
CA PHE A 317 28.82 -6.17 -3.18
C PHE A 317 28.34 -4.73 -3.05
N THR A 318 27.38 -4.35 -3.89
CA THR A 318 26.79 -3.02 -3.89
C THR A 318 25.35 -3.13 -3.40
N ASP A 319 25.05 -2.44 -2.30
CA ASP A 319 23.72 -2.41 -1.70
C ASP A 319 22.63 -2.01 -2.72
N GLY A 320 21.52 -2.73 -2.69
CA GLY A 320 20.30 -2.38 -3.41
C GLY A 320 19.53 -1.23 -2.73
N LEU A 321 18.41 -0.83 -3.34
CA LEU A 321 17.64 0.34 -2.88
C LEU A 321 17.04 0.14 -1.49
N LEU A 322 16.56 -1.06 -1.17
CA LEU A 322 15.98 -1.37 0.14
C LEU A 322 17.06 -1.37 1.23
N VAL A 323 18.21 -1.99 0.96
CA VAL A 323 19.33 -2.04 1.91
C VAL A 323 19.86 -0.65 2.24
N ARG A 324 20.03 0.21 1.23
CA ARG A 324 20.44 1.61 1.45
C ARG A 324 19.42 2.38 2.30
N ALA A 325 18.13 2.22 2.00
CA ALA A 325 17.07 2.89 2.74
C ALA A 325 17.05 2.44 4.21
N LEU A 326 17.23 1.14 4.47
CA LEU A 326 17.30 0.57 5.82
C LEU A 326 18.47 1.13 6.62
N ARG A 327 19.65 1.28 5.99
CA ARG A 327 20.86 1.82 6.65
C ARG A 327 20.73 3.33 6.94
N ASN A 328 20.16 4.09 6.02
CA ASN A 328 20.09 5.55 6.13
C ASN A 328 18.85 6.06 6.88
N GLY A 329 17.81 5.22 7.06
CA GLY A 329 16.54 5.66 7.61
C GLY A 329 15.66 6.41 6.63
N ASP A 330 15.81 6.12 5.34
CA ASP A 330 15.00 6.72 4.29
C ASP A 330 13.58 6.12 4.29
N TRP A 331 12.59 6.90 3.83
CA TRP A 331 11.25 6.39 3.62
C TRP A 331 11.17 5.72 2.26
N ILE A 332 10.71 4.47 2.24
CA ILE A 332 10.61 3.68 1.02
C ILE A 332 9.16 3.37 0.68
N VAL A 333 8.78 3.58 -0.58
CA VAL A 333 7.49 3.16 -1.14
C VAL A 333 7.70 2.04 -2.15
N LEU A 334 7.07 0.90 -1.90
CA LEU A 334 6.98 -0.22 -2.83
C LEU A 334 5.64 -0.13 -3.58
N ASP A 335 5.66 0.40 -4.79
CA ASP A 335 4.48 0.51 -5.66
C ASP A 335 4.16 -0.82 -6.34
N GLU A 336 2.86 -1.12 -6.46
CA GLU A 336 2.33 -2.37 -7.05
C GLU A 336 2.95 -3.61 -6.37
N LEU A 337 2.92 -3.66 -5.03
CA LEU A 337 3.51 -4.77 -4.26
C LEU A 337 2.99 -6.16 -4.67
N ASN A 338 1.77 -6.23 -5.18
CA ASN A 338 1.16 -7.44 -5.74
C ASN A 338 1.82 -7.97 -7.03
N LEU A 339 2.71 -7.20 -7.67
CA LEU A 339 3.52 -7.63 -8.81
C LEU A 339 4.94 -8.03 -8.40
N ALA A 340 5.31 -7.84 -7.14
CA ALA A 340 6.65 -8.18 -6.66
C ALA A 340 6.93 -9.70 -6.78
N PRO A 341 8.21 -10.08 -6.96
CA PRO A 341 8.59 -11.50 -6.99
C PRO A 341 8.35 -12.15 -5.62
N THR A 342 8.00 -13.44 -5.63
CA THR A 342 7.67 -14.20 -4.40
C THR A 342 8.85 -14.23 -3.43
N ASP A 343 10.06 -14.47 -3.95
CA ASP A 343 11.30 -14.53 -3.17
C ASP A 343 11.56 -13.22 -2.40
N PHE A 344 11.21 -12.08 -3.00
CA PHE A 344 11.29 -10.78 -2.33
C PHE A 344 10.24 -10.65 -1.21
N LEU A 345 9.00 -11.10 -1.43
CA LEU A 345 7.96 -11.07 -0.39
C LEU A 345 8.36 -11.94 0.81
N GLU A 346 9.05 -13.06 0.58
CA GLU A 346 9.59 -13.91 1.64
C GLU A 346 10.72 -13.22 2.41
N ALA A 347 11.68 -12.60 1.70
CA ALA A 347 12.73 -11.80 2.33
C ALA A 347 12.14 -10.64 3.16
N LEU A 348 11.08 -10.01 2.64
CA LEU A 348 10.40 -8.91 3.30
C LEU A 348 9.65 -9.33 4.56
N ASN A 349 9.15 -10.57 4.66
CA ASN A 349 8.45 -11.05 5.86
C ASN A 349 9.27 -10.87 7.14
N ARG A 350 10.57 -11.17 7.10
CA ARG A 350 11.47 -11.03 8.26
C ARG A 350 11.64 -9.59 8.72
N LEU A 351 11.56 -8.65 7.78
CA LEU A 351 11.60 -7.21 8.06
C LEU A 351 10.28 -6.71 8.66
N LEU A 352 9.16 -7.31 8.26
CA LEU A 352 7.81 -6.95 8.71
C LEU A 352 7.43 -7.55 10.08
N ASP A 353 8.07 -8.65 10.48
CA ASP A 353 7.86 -9.26 11.79
C ASP A 353 8.57 -8.49 12.92
N ASP A 354 8.28 -8.86 14.17
CA ASP A 354 8.72 -8.12 15.36
C ASP A 354 10.24 -8.00 15.50
N ASN A 355 10.99 -8.92 14.89
CA ASN A 355 12.45 -8.91 14.88
C ASN A 355 13.03 -7.74 14.07
N ARG A 356 12.31 -7.24 13.06
CA ARG A 356 12.74 -6.16 12.14
C ARG A 356 14.15 -6.38 11.60
N GLU A 357 14.38 -7.51 10.96
CA GLU A 357 15.70 -7.85 10.42
C GLU A 357 15.59 -8.26 8.96
N LEU A 358 16.48 -7.71 8.14
CA LEU A 358 16.67 -8.15 6.76
C LEU A 358 17.98 -8.92 6.67
N VAL A 359 17.93 -10.13 6.11
CA VAL A 359 19.13 -10.94 5.85
C VAL A 359 19.43 -10.85 4.35
N ILE A 360 20.66 -10.49 4.00
CA ILE A 360 21.14 -10.52 2.61
C ILE A 360 21.64 -11.93 2.32
N PRO A 361 20.98 -12.70 1.42
CA PRO A 361 21.38 -14.08 1.13
C PRO A 361 22.83 -14.21 0.63
N GLU A 362 23.30 -13.25 -0.16
CA GLU A 362 24.59 -13.28 -0.84
C GLU A 362 25.78 -12.99 0.08
N THR A 363 25.58 -12.22 1.16
CA THR A 363 26.63 -11.87 2.12
C THR A 363 26.44 -12.52 3.48
N GLY A 364 25.23 -13.03 3.78
CA GLY A 364 24.81 -13.50 5.09
C GLY A 364 24.66 -12.38 6.13
N GLU A 365 24.74 -11.12 5.72
CA GLU A 365 24.64 -9.97 6.62
C GLU A 365 23.21 -9.78 7.13
N VAL A 366 23.06 -9.53 8.43
CA VAL A 366 21.79 -9.19 9.06
C VAL A 366 21.74 -7.68 9.33
N ILE A 367 20.79 -7.01 8.72
CA ILE A 367 20.60 -5.56 8.81
C ILE A 367 19.34 -5.26 9.62
N ARG A 368 19.46 -4.31 10.56
CA ARG A 368 18.33 -3.75 11.30
C ARG A 368 17.98 -2.36 10.75
N PRO A 369 16.69 -2.01 10.62
CA PRO A 369 16.26 -0.72 10.12
C PRO A 369 16.70 0.40 11.06
N HIS A 370 17.15 1.50 10.47
CA HIS A 370 17.37 2.75 11.18
C HIS A 370 16.06 3.27 11.83
N PRO A 371 16.09 3.97 12.97
CA PRO A 371 14.88 4.46 13.64
C PRO A 371 13.97 5.35 12.79
N HIS A 372 14.51 6.10 11.82
CA HIS A 372 13.71 6.95 10.90
C HIS A 372 13.15 6.20 9.67
N PHE A 373 13.55 4.94 9.48
CA PHE A 373 13.08 4.12 8.37
C PHE A 373 11.57 3.89 8.47
N MET A 374 10.88 4.12 7.36
CA MET A 374 9.47 3.78 7.21
C MET A 374 9.23 3.06 5.90
N LEU A 375 8.50 1.95 5.99
CA LEU A 375 8.11 1.14 4.85
C LEU A 375 6.64 1.41 4.50
N PHE A 376 6.43 1.88 3.29
CA PHE A 376 5.12 2.00 2.68
C PHE A 376 5.04 1.04 1.49
N ALA A 377 3.90 0.41 1.34
CA ALA A 377 3.55 -0.38 0.19
C ALA A 377 2.28 0.18 -0.42
N THR A 378 2.19 0.25 -1.74
CA THR A 378 0.95 0.55 -2.42
C THR A 378 0.54 -0.59 -3.32
N GLN A 379 -0.75 -0.85 -3.36
CA GLN A 379 -1.32 -1.76 -4.33
C GLN A 379 -2.69 -1.26 -4.76
N ASN A 380 -3.20 -1.84 -5.83
CA ASN A 380 -4.59 -1.67 -6.18
C ASN A 380 -5.31 -3.00 -6.00
N PRO A 381 -6.60 -2.97 -5.66
CA PRO A 381 -7.34 -4.18 -5.35
C PRO A 381 -7.34 -5.19 -6.50
N PRO A 382 -7.26 -6.50 -6.19
CA PRO A 382 -7.29 -7.55 -7.19
C PRO A 382 -8.67 -7.61 -7.89
N GLY A 383 -8.71 -8.16 -9.11
CA GLY A 383 -9.94 -8.35 -9.89
C GLY A 383 -10.25 -7.21 -10.88
N LEU A 384 -10.12 -5.95 -10.46
CA LEU A 384 -10.36 -4.79 -11.36
C LEU A 384 -9.30 -4.66 -12.48
N TYR A 385 -8.12 -5.23 -12.29
CA TYR A 385 -6.98 -5.09 -13.19
C TYR A 385 -6.30 -6.44 -13.40
N ALA A 386 -5.87 -6.73 -14.65
CA ALA A 386 -5.27 -8.01 -15.01
C ALA A 386 -3.81 -8.14 -14.53
N GLY A 387 -3.36 -9.38 -14.31
CA GLY A 387 -1.95 -9.69 -14.00
C GLY A 387 -1.55 -9.51 -12.53
N ARG A 388 -2.48 -9.07 -11.67
CA ARG A 388 -2.18 -8.81 -10.25
C ARG A 388 -2.42 -10.05 -9.40
N LYS A 389 -1.38 -10.46 -8.67
CA LYS A 389 -1.46 -11.57 -7.72
C LYS A 389 -2.23 -11.13 -6.47
N VAL A 390 -2.92 -12.06 -5.83
CA VAL A 390 -3.53 -11.81 -4.52
C VAL A 390 -2.46 -12.06 -3.48
N LEU A 391 -2.11 -11.04 -2.68
CA LEU A 391 -1.20 -11.21 -1.55
C LEU A 391 -1.83 -12.14 -0.51
N SER A 392 -1.01 -12.95 0.15
CA SER A 392 -1.51 -13.84 1.21
C SER A 392 -2.05 -13.02 2.38
N ARG A 393 -3.08 -13.55 3.05
CA ARG A 393 -3.71 -12.86 4.19
C ARG A 393 -2.73 -12.66 5.35
N ALA A 394 -1.89 -13.65 5.63
CA ALA A 394 -0.87 -13.57 6.67
C ALA A 394 0.13 -12.43 6.39
N PHE A 395 0.56 -12.28 5.14
CA PHE A 395 1.44 -11.19 4.71
C PHE A 395 0.77 -9.82 4.90
N ARG A 396 -0.48 -9.68 4.47
CA ARG A 396 -1.30 -8.48 4.63
C ARG A 396 -1.46 -8.05 6.09
N ASN A 397 -1.76 -9.00 6.98
CA ASN A 397 -1.94 -8.76 8.42
C ASN A 397 -0.70 -8.20 9.13
N ARG A 398 0.50 -8.25 8.52
CA ARG A 398 1.73 -7.64 9.07
C ARG A 398 1.78 -6.14 8.82
N PHE A 399 1.00 -5.62 7.88
CA PHE A 399 0.89 -4.19 7.61
C PHE A 399 -0.28 -3.57 8.38
N LEU A 400 -0.18 -2.27 8.64
CA LEU A 400 -1.37 -1.45 8.84
C LEU A 400 -1.94 -1.06 7.49
N GLU A 401 -3.16 -1.50 7.23
CA GLU A 401 -3.83 -1.27 5.97
C GLU A 401 -4.61 0.05 5.98
N VAL A 402 -4.47 0.82 4.91
CA VAL A 402 -5.20 2.08 4.70
C VAL A 402 -5.88 2.02 3.35
N HIS A 403 -7.21 2.13 3.36
CA HIS A 403 -8.00 2.15 2.14
C HIS A 403 -8.14 3.57 1.59
N PHE A 404 -7.92 3.72 0.29
CA PHE A 404 -8.12 4.95 -0.48
C PHE A 404 -9.27 4.74 -1.44
N GLU A 405 -10.30 5.56 -1.28
CA GLU A 405 -11.45 5.60 -2.20
C GLU A 405 -11.11 6.43 -3.45
N ASP A 406 -12.01 6.40 -4.43
CA ASP A 406 -11.94 7.32 -5.57
C ASP A 406 -12.11 8.78 -5.11
N VAL A 407 -11.37 9.70 -5.73
CA VAL A 407 -11.45 11.13 -5.40
C VAL A 407 -12.85 11.65 -5.78
N PRO A 408 -13.59 12.30 -4.86
CA PRO A 408 -14.92 12.83 -5.15
C PRO A 408 -14.90 13.83 -6.32
N GLU A 409 -15.98 13.89 -7.09
CA GLU A 409 -16.06 14.73 -8.31
C GLU A 409 -15.76 16.20 -8.04
N ALA A 410 -16.36 16.78 -7.00
CA ALA A 410 -16.15 18.17 -6.61
C ALA A 410 -14.68 18.45 -6.22
N GLU A 411 -14.03 17.47 -5.61
CA GLU A 411 -12.61 17.57 -5.27
C GLU A 411 -11.73 17.42 -6.50
N LEU A 412 -12.06 16.50 -7.41
CA LEU A 412 -11.34 16.33 -8.67
C LEU A 412 -11.42 17.59 -9.54
N GLU A 413 -12.59 18.25 -9.60
CA GLU A 413 -12.75 19.56 -10.25
C GLU A 413 -11.81 20.60 -9.63
N THR A 414 -11.78 20.69 -8.30
CA THR A 414 -10.91 21.63 -7.57
C THR A 414 -9.43 21.36 -7.85
N ILE A 415 -9.01 20.10 -7.83
CA ILE A 415 -7.62 19.71 -8.10
C ILE A 415 -7.22 20.06 -9.54
N LEU A 416 -8.09 19.79 -10.52
CA LEU A 416 -7.82 20.13 -11.92
C LEU A 416 -7.70 21.64 -12.12
N CYS A 417 -8.59 22.44 -11.54
CA CYS A 417 -8.57 23.89 -11.68
C CYS A 417 -7.31 24.50 -11.06
N THR A 418 -6.93 24.07 -9.85
CA THR A 418 -5.77 24.62 -9.15
C THR A 418 -4.45 24.17 -9.79
N ARG A 419 -4.33 22.89 -10.14
CA ARG A 419 -3.06 22.32 -10.64
C ARG A 419 -2.80 22.61 -12.12
N CYS A 420 -3.84 22.55 -12.95
CA CYS A 420 -3.72 22.78 -14.40
C CYS A 420 -4.07 24.21 -14.81
N ALA A 421 -4.40 25.10 -13.85
CA ALA A 421 -4.79 26.48 -14.09
C ALA A 421 -5.94 26.66 -15.11
N ILE A 422 -6.83 25.66 -15.22
CA ILE A 422 -7.99 25.71 -16.10
C ILE A 422 -9.17 26.45 -15.45
N THR A 423 -10.07 26.99 -16.27
CA THR A 423 -11.27 27.64 -15.76
C THR A 423 -12.21 26.61 -15.11
N PRO A 424 -12.94 26.98 -14.03
CA PRO A 424 -13.88 26.07 -13.37
C PRO A 424 -14.94 25.47 -14.30
N SER A 425 -15.34 26.22 -15.33
CA SER A 425 -16.29 25.75 -16.33
C SER A 425 -15.71 24.64 -17.22
N HIS A 426 -14.44 24.75 -17.62
CA HIS A 426 -13.74 23.70 -18.36
C HIS A 426 -13.52 22.47 -17.49
N GLY A 427 -13.08 22.65 -16.24
CA GLY A 427 -12.87 21.55 -15.29
C GLY A 427 -14.13 20.72 -15.07
N LYS A 428 -15.27 21.39 -14.83
CA LYS A 428 -16.57 20.73 -14.67
C LYS A 428 -16.98 19.90 -15.90
N LYS A 429 -16.72 20.40 -17.11
CA LYS A 429 -17.03 19.65 -18.34
C LYS A 429 -16.12 18.44 -18.52
N VAL A 430 -14.82 18.57 -18.22
CA VAL A 430 -13.86 17.45 -18.27
C VAL A 430 -14.25 16.34 -17.29
N VAL A 431 -14.58 16.70 -16.04
CA VAL A 431 -15.03 15.73 -15.03
C VAL A 431 -16.37 15.10 -15.41
N ALA A 432 -17.31 15.87 -15.97
CA ALA A 432 -18.57 15.33 -16.46
C ALA A 432 -18.39 14.29 -17.58
N VAL A 433 -17.50 14.55 -18.55
CA VAL A 433 -17.14 13.58 -19.60
C VAL A 433 -16.58 12.30 -18.97
N PHE A 434 -15.67 12.43 -18.02
CA PHE A 434 -15.07 11.28 -17.33
C PHE A 434 -16.11 10.41 -16.62
N ARG A 435 -17.03 11.04 -15.88
CA ARG A 435 -18.12 10.36 -15.17
C ARG A 435 -19.03 9.60 -16.13
N GLU A 436 -19.40 10.22 -17.25
CA GLU A 436 -20.26 9.58 -18.25
C GLU A 436 -19.56 8.39 -18.91
N LEU A 437 -18.25 8.48 -19.16
CA LEU A 437 -17.44 7.33 -19.64
C LEU A 437 -17.37 6.21 -18.60
N GLN A 438 -17.23 6.54 -17.30
CA GLN A 438 -17.30 5.57 -16.20
C GLN A 438 -18.66 4.88 -16.14
N ARG A 439 -19.76 5.65 -16.23
CA ARG A 439 -21.13 5.13 -16.20
C ARG A 439 -21.40 4.17 -17.34
N ARG A 440 -21.02 4.54 -18.58
CA ARG A 440 -21.20 3.70 -19.77
C ARG A 440 -20.42 2.38 -19.68
N ARG A 441 -19.26 2.38 -19.03
CA ARG A 441 -18.48 1.17 -18.75
C ARG A 441 -19.16 0.26 -17.73
N GLN A 442 -19.77 0.81 -16.68
CA GLN A 442 -20.48 0.01 -15.69
C GLN A 442 -21.76 -0.62 -16.27
N SER A 443 -22.45 0.09 -17.19
CA SER A 443 -23.70 -0.39 -17.80
C SER A 443 -23.53 -1.28 -19.03
N GLY A 444 -22.34 -1.33 -19.64
CA GLY A 444 -22.14 -1.98 -20.95
C GLY A 444 -20.80 -2.68 -21.12
N ARG A 445 -20.65 -3.45 -22.20
CA ARG A 445 -19.39 -4.12 -22.63
C ARG A 445 -18.41 -3.18 -23.37
N VAL A 446 -18.62 -1.87 -23.23
CA VAL A 446 -17.76 -0.83 -23.83
C VAL A 446 -16.49 -0.72 -22.97
N PHE A 447 -15.32 -0.64 -23.59
CA PHE A 447 -13.99 -0.73 -22.94
C PHE A 447 -13.67 -2.09 -22.24
N GLU A 448 -14.02 -3.22 -22.86
CA GLU A 448 -13.61 -4.56 -22.39
C GLU A 448 -12.08 -4.73 -22.36
N SER A 449 -11.37 -4.01 -23.24
CA SER A 449 -9.91 -3.99 -23.23
C SER A 449 -9.40 -3.13 -22.06
N LYS A 450 -8.84 -3.80 -21.04
CA LYS A 450 -8.36 -3.20 -19.78
C LYS A 450 -7.31 -2.08 -19.93
N GLN A 451 -6.70 -1.95 -21.12
CA GLN A 451 -5.68 -0.93 -21.44
C GLN A 451 -6.25 0.36 -22.09
N GLY A 452 -7.54 0.38 -22.45
CA GLY A 452 -8.16 1.50 -23.19
C GLY A 452 -8.92 2.52 -22.32
N PHE A 453 -9.08 2.27 -21.02
CA PHE A 453 -9.99 3.07 -20.19
C PHE A 453 -9.37 4.39 -19.70
N ALA A 454 -10.17 5.47 -19.67
CA ALA A 454 -9.78 6.77 -19.13
C ALA A 454 -9.42 6.68 -17.64
N THR A 455 -8.30 7.25 -17.23
CA THR A 455 -7.89 7.36 -15.81
C THR A 455 -7.85 8.82 -15.38
N PRO A 456 -7.90 9.14 -14.07
CA PRO A 456 -7.69 10.51 -13.60
C PRO A 456 -6.39 11.15 -14.13
N ARG A 457 -5.33 10.36 -14.34
CA ARG A 457 -4.08 10.83 -15.00
C ARG A 457 -4.30 11.37 -16.40
N ASP A 458 -5.25 10.82 -17.14
CA ASP A 458 -5.59 11.28 -18.48
C ASP A 458 -6.34 12.60 -18.43
N LEU A 459 -7.13 12.84 -17.39
CA LEU A 459 -7.76 14.15 -17.16
C LEU A 459 -6.71 15.21 -16.84
N PHE A 460 -5.68 14.89 -16.05
CA PHE A 460 -4.57 15.83 -15.81
C PHE A 460 -3.80 16.14 -17.09
N ARG A 461 -3.57 15.15 -17.97
CA ARG A 461 -2.95 15.38 -19.28
C ARG A 461 -3.86 16.19 -20.20
N TRP A 462 -5.17 15.93 -20.18
CA TRP A 462 -6.14 16.67 -20.97
C TRP A 462 -6.24 18.13 -20.50
N ALA A 463 -6.40 18.36 -19.20
CA ALA A 463 -6.45 19.68 -18.61
C ALA A 463 -5.12 20.44 -18.73
N GLY A 464 -3.99 19.74 -18.78
CA GLY A 464 -2.68 20.32 -19.03
C GLY A 464 -2.42 20.74 -20.48
N ARG A 465 -3.35 20.44 -21.41
CA ARG A 465 -3.32 20.98 -22.77
C ARG A 465 -4.10 22.30 -22.78
N ASP A 466 -3.39 23.40 -23.00
CA ASP A 466 -4.01 24.72 -23.13
C ASP A 466 -5.12 24.69 -24.19
N ALA A 467 -6.29 25.19 -23.82
CA ALA A 467 -7.46 25.31 -24.69
C ALA A 467 -8.12 26.66 -24.46
N LEU A 468 -8.28 27.44 -25.53
CA LEU A 468 -8.89 28.76 -25.48
C LEU A 468 -10.43 28.68 -25.40
N GLY A 469 -11.02 27.56 -25.84
CA GLY A 469 -12.47 27.35 -25.80
C GLY A 469 -12.88 25.88 -25.78
N TYR A 470 -14.20 25.64 -25.71
CA TYR A 470 -14.77 24.30 -25.61
C TYR A 470 -14.47 23.40 -26.81
N GLN A 471 -14.33 23.97 -28.01
CA GLN A 471 -14.02 23.22 -29.23
C GLN A 471 -12.61 22.61 -29.15
N GLU A 472 -11.60 23.43 -28.88
CA GLU A 472 -10.22 22.96 -28.72
C GLU A 472 -10.08 22.00 -27.53
N LEU A 473 -10.80 22.25 -26.44
CA LEU A 473 -10.83 21.35 -25.28
C LEU A 473 -11.38 19.98 -25.69
N ALA A 474 -12.49 19.94 -26.43
CA ALA A 474 -13.08 18.68 -26.90
C ALA A 474 -12.16 17.92 -27.86
N GLU A 475 -11.52 18.63 -28.79
CA GLU A 475 -10.54 18.08 -29.73
C GLU A 475 -9.33 17.48 -28.99
N ASN A 476 -8.77 18.22 -28.03
CA ASN A 476 -7.67 17.75 -27.17
C ASN A 476 -8.03 16.50 -26.38
N GLY A 477 -9.28 16.41 -25.89
CA GLY A 477 -9.79 15.26 -25.15
C GLY A 477 -9.98 14.05 -26.04
N TYR A 478 -10.53 14.24 -27.24
CA TYR A 478 -10.70 13.18 -28.21
C TYR A 478 -9.36 12.59 -28.65
N MET A 479 -8.38 13.44 -28.98
CA MET A 479 -7.03 13.00 -29.34
C MET A 479 -6.35 12.18 -28.23
N LEU A 480 -6.68 12.42 -26.96
CA LEU A 480 -6.06 11.70 -25.85
C LEU A 480 -6.80 10.41 -25.48
N LEU A 481 -8.13 10.46 -25.44
CA LEU A 481 -8.97 9.37 -24.95
C LEU A 481 -9.35 8.39 -26.06
N ALA A 482 -9.78 8.88 -27.23
CA ALA A 482 -10.24 8.03 -28.32
C ALA A 482 -9.07 7.34 -29.02
N GLU A 483 -7.96 8.04 -29.25
CA GLU A 483 -6.79 7.48 -29.96
C GLU A 483 -6.11 6.32 -29.22
N ARG A 484 -6.25 6.30 -27.89
CA ARG A 484 -5.78 5.18 -27.08
C ARG A 484 -6.70 3.96 -27.15
N ALA A 485 -7.97 4.15 -27.49
CA ALA A 485 -8.92 3.06 -27.60
C ALA A 485 -8.60 2.23 -28.86
N ARG A 486 -8.39 0.92 -28.69
CA ARG A 486 -8.04 0.02 -29.80
C ARG A 486 -9.23 -0.31 -30.70
N ARG A 487 -10.45 -0.30 -30.16
CA ARG A 487 -11.67 -0.64 -30.89
C ARG A 487 -12.35 0.63 -31.38
N GLU A 488 -12.74 0.65 -32.65
CA GLU A 488 -13.46 1.80 -33.26
C GLU A 488 -14.80 2.08 -32.56
N ILE A 489 -15.47 1.06 -32.03
CA ILE A 489 -16.70 1.22 -31.22
C ILE A 489 -16.42 2.05 -29.96
N ASP A 490 -15.31 1.78 -29.28
CA ASP A 490 -14.94 2.51 -28.07
C ASP A 490 -14.62 3.98 -28.42
N LYS A 491 -13.99 4.24 -29.58
CA LYS A 491 -13.73 5.61 -30.08
C LYS A 491 -15.01 6.38 -30.38
N ALA A 492 -15.97 5.74 -31.04
CA ALA A 492 -17.26 6.35 -31.34
C ALA A 492 -18.01 6.75 -30.06
N VAL A 493 -17.94 5.91 -29.01
CA VAL A 493 -18.52 6.24 -27.71
C VAL A 493 -17.83 7.44 -27.05
N VAL A 494 -16.49 7.50 -27.09
CA VAL A 494 -15.75 8.68 -26.57
C VAL A 494 -16.18 9.94 -27.29
N LYS A 495 -16.30 9.90 -28.63
CA LYS A 495 -16.77 11.02 -29.44
C LYS A 495 -18.14 11.51 -28.99
N GLU A 496 -19.11 10.60 -28.95
CA GLU A 496 -20.50 10.90 -28.62
C GLU A 496 -20.62 11.54 -27.22
N VAL A 497 -19.87 11.03 -26.25
CA VAL A 497 -19.88 11.57 -24.88
C VAL A 497 -19.27 12.97 -24.82
N ILE A 498 -18.16 13.22 -25.53
CA ILE A 498 -17.54 14.55 -25.55
C ILE A 498 -18.46 15.55 -26.25
N GLU A 499 -18.99 15.21 -27.42
CA GLU A 499 -19.88 16.06 -28.21
C GLU A 499 -21.16 16.42 -27.43
N SER A 500 -21.79 15.45 -26.79
CA SER A 500 -23.01 15.67 -25.99
C SER A 500 -22.74 16.50 -24.72
N THR A 501 -21.62 16.25 -24.03
CA THR A 501 -21.32 16.95 -22.78
C THR A 501 -20.87 18.40 -23.02
N MET A 502 -20.07 18.63 -24.06
CA MET A 502 -19.50 19.94 -24.38
C MET A 502 -20.33 20.73 -25.40
N ASN A 503 -21.35 20.12 -26.00
CA ASN A 503 -22.21 20.70 -27.05
C ASN A 503 -21.41 21.21 -28.25
N VAL A 504 -20.55 20.35 -28.78
CA VAL A 504 -19.63 20.62 -29.90
C VAL A 504 -19.69 19.47 -30.91
N ARG A 505 -19.09 19.66 -32.10
CA ARG A 505 -18.94 18.60 -33.10
C ARG A 505 -17.47 18.39 -33.42
N ILE A 506 -17.05 17.13 -33.45
CA ILE A 506 -15.67 16.72 -33.69
C ILE A 506 -15.58 16.09 -35.08
N ASP A 507 -14.87 16.77 -35.98
CA ASP A 507 -14.55 16.23 -37.29
C ASP A 507 -13.17 15.54 -37.26
N GLU A 508 -13.18 14.20 -37.32
CA GLU A 508 -11.99 13.36 -37.30
C GLU A 508 -11.07 13.59 -38.50
N HIS A 509 -11.63 13.97 -39.65
CA HIS A 509 -10.84 14.20 -40.84
C HIS A 509 -10.12 15.55 -40.75
N ALA A 510 -10.82 16.59 -40.33
CA ALA A 510 -10.25 17.93 -40.17
C ALA A 510 -9.22 18.02 -39.03
N LEU A 511 -9.36 17.18 -37.99
CA LEU A 511 -8.49 17.17 -36.81
C LEU A 511 -7.04 16.76 -37.12
N TYR A 512 -6.85 15.86 -38.08
CA TYR A 512 -5.54 15.30 -38.44
C TYR A 512 -5.03 15.75 -39.81
N ASP A 513 -5.76 16.64 -40.47
CA ASP A 513 -5.37 17.14 -41.78
C ASP A 513 -4.50 18.38 -41.66
N PHE A 514 -3.47 18.47 -42.51
CA PHE A 514 -2.53 19.59 -42.54
C PHE A 514 -3.08 20.76 -43.36
N GLU A 515 -3.89 20.45 -44.38
CA GLU A 515 -4.43 21.41 -45.34
C GLU A 515 -5.54 22.29 -44.72
N SER A 516 -6.30 21.73 -43.78
CA SER A 516 -7.37 22.46 -43.09
C SER A 516 -6.87 23.57 -42.14
N ARG A 517 -5.58 23.55 -41.75
CA ARG A 517 -4.99 24.44 -40.72
C ARG A 517 -3.75 25.20 -41.20
N GLU A 518 -3.48 25.30 -42.50
CA GLU A 518 -2.23 25.84 -43.08
C GLU A 518 -1.73 27.16 -42.47
N ALA A 519 -2.63 28.11 -42.13
CA ALA A 519 -2.25 29.42 -41.59
C ALA A 519 -1.73 29.35 -40.13
N ASP A 520 -2.27 28.45 -39.31
CA ASP A 520 -1.98 28.35 -37.87
C ASP A 520 -1.29 27.03 -37.49
N LEU A 521 -0.97 26.16 -38.46
CA LEU A 521 -0.45 24.81 -38.22
C LEU A 521 0.83 24.79 -37.39
N ALA A 522 1.74 25.75 -37.61
CA ALA A 522 3.00 25.83 -36.87
C ALA A 522 2.79 26.29 -35.41
N GLN A 523 1.84 27.19 -35.17
CA GLN A 523 1.46 27.61 -33.82
C GLN A 523 0.65 26.52 -33.12
N PHE A 524 -0.19 25.82 -33.88
CA PHE A 524 -0.97 24.70 -33.40
C PHE A 524 -0.07 23.50 -33.04
N LEU A 525 0.93 23.12 -33.83
CA LEU A 525 1.78 21.96 -33.52
C LEU A 525 2.98 22.30 -32.61
N GLY A 526 3.20 23.59 -32.31
CA GLY A 526 4.38 24.06 -31.57
C GLY A 526 5.72 23.77 -32.28
N CYS A 527 5.67 23.32 -33.54
CA CYS A 527 6.83 22.92 -34.32
C CYS A 527 6.54 23.10 -35.83
N ARG A 528 7.59 23.19 -36.65
CA ARG A 528 7.45 23.24 -38.11
C ARG A 528 7.34 21.84 -38.68
N VAL A 529 6.38 21.63 -39.57
CA VAL A 529 6.26 20.36 -40.31
C VAL A 529 7.46 20.20 -41.24
N PRO A 530 8.17 19.05 -41.19
CA PRO A 530 9.24 18.74 -42.13
C PRO A 530 8.73 18.83 -43.57
N SER A 531 9.32 19.74 -44.35
CA SER A 531 8.95 20.06 -45.74
C SER A 531 9.92 19.40 -46.74
N ASP A 532 10.55 18.30 -46.33
CA ASP A 532 11.56 17.63 -47.15
C ASP A 532 10.89 16.92 -48.34
N SER A 533 11.38 17.21 -49.55
CA SER A 533 10.80 16.71 -50.82
C SER A 533 10.83 15.19 -50.99
N SER A 534 11.56 14.49 -50.10
CA SER A 534 11.66 13.03 -50.04
C SER A 534 10.56 12.37 -49.21
N LEU A 535 9.75 13.14 -48.46
CA LEU A 535 8.86 12.62 -47.44
C LEU A 535 7.39 12.74 -47.85
N ILE A 536 6.74 11.60 -48.13
CA ILE A 536 5.32 11.54 -48.50
C ILE A 536 4.49 11.31 -47.23
N TRP A 537 3.70 12.32 -46.86
CA TRP A 537 2.82 12.27 -45.69
C TRP A 537 1.56 11.44 -45.95
N THR A 538 1.54 10.19 -45.49
CA THR A 538 0.31 9.36 -45.48
C THR A 538 -0.66 9.82 -44.38
N LYS A 539 -1.96 9.50 -44.52
CA LYS A 539 -2.98 9.85 -43.51
C LYS A 539 -2.64 9.34 -42.10
N ALA A 540 -2.08 8.13 -42.00
CA ALA A 540 -1.65 7.56 -40.72
C ALA A 540 -0.44 8.31 -40.13
N MET A 541 0.51 8.73 -40.98
CA MET A 541 1.66 9.54 -40.55
C MET A 541 1.25 10.93 -40.10
N ARG A 542 0.32 11.59 -40.81
CA ARG A 542 -0.23 12.89 -40.40
C ARG A 542 -0.88 12.78 -39.01
N ARG A 543 -1.75 11.79 -38.81
CA ARG A 543 -2.39 11.49 -37.51
C ARG A 543 -1.37 11.25 -36.39
N LEU A 544 -0.37 10.38 -36.62
CA LEU A 544 0.66 10.10 -35.62
C LEU A 544 1.49 11.35 -35.30
N PHE A 545 1.83 12.15 -36.31
CA PHE A 545 2.62 13.38 -36.13
C PHE A 545 1.88 14.41 -35.29
N VAL A 546 0.58 14.63 -35.55
CA VAL A 546 -0.27 15.51 -34.73
C VAL A 546 -0.31 15.03 -33.28
N LEU A 547 -0.48 13.72 -33.05
CA LEU A 547 -0.55 13.15 -31.69
C LEU A 547 0.78 13.14 -30.93
N LEU A 548 1.92 13.22 -31.61
CA LEU A 548 3.23 13.32 -30.98
C LEU A 548 3.62 14.76 -30.65
N THR A 549 3.08 15.71 -31.41
CA THR A 549 3.38 17.15 -31.26
C THR A 549 2.42 17.84 -30.29
N ARG A 550 1.20 17.32 -30.13
CA ARG A 550 0.17 17.73 -29.16
C ARG A 550 -0.03 16.70 -28.07
#